data_AF-A0A2E9Y9X1-F1
#
_entry.id   AF-A0A2E9Y9X1-F1
#
_cell.length_a   1.000
_cell.length_b   1.000
_cell.length_c   1.000
_cell.angle_alpha   90.00
_cell.angle_beta   90.00
_cell.angle_gamma   90.00
#
_symmetry.space_group_name_H-M   'P 1'
#
loop_
_entity.id
_entity.type
_entity.pdbx_description
1 polymer ?
#
loop_
_entity_poly.entity_id
_entity_poly.type
_entity_poly.pdbx_seq_one_letter_code
_entity_poly.pdbx_strand_id
1 'polypeptide(L)'
;MRDKNGRFLPGISGNPGGRPREVGHVRELAREHSDEAIETLVDLMRHAKSDAARGAAAQALLDRGYGKSVAVSTETVDEGQAHLDALHEMLDRRERIGKEKTS
;
A
#
# COMPACT_ATOMS: atom_id res chain seq x y z
N MET A 1 15.84 -8.91 19.01
CA MET A 1 15.02 -9.46 20.10
C MET A 1 13.62 -8.89 19.97
N ARG A 2 12.61 -9.76 19.95
CA ARG A 2 11.19 -9.40 19.79
C ARG A 2 10.43 -9.75 21.08
N ASP A 3 9.33 -9.05 21.36
CA ASP A 3 8.43 -9.44 22.44
C ASP A 3 7.62 -10.70 22.07
N LYS A 4 6.87 -11.22 23.04
CA LYS A 4 5.96 -12.37 22.86
C LYS A 4 4.83 -12.12 21.84
N ASN A 5 4.63 -10.87 21.42
CA ASN A 5 3.65 -10.45 20.42
C ASN A 5 4.32 -10.17 19.06
N GLY A 6 5.59 -10.54 18.89
CA GLY A 6 6.35 -10.38 17.65
C GLY A 6 6.84 -8.96 17.37
N ARG A 7 6.59 -7.97 18.25
CA ARG A 7 7.05 -6.59 18.07
C ARG A 7 8.54 -6.49 18.42
N PHE A 8 9.27 -5.60 17.77
CA PHE A 8 10.64 -5.35 18.19
C PHE A 8 10.67 -4.68 19.56
N LEU A 9 11.62 -5.08 20.40
CA LEU A 9 11.81 -4.43 21.69
C LEU A 9 12.28 -2.97 21.50
N PRO A 10 11.95 -2.05 22.43
CA PRO A 10 12.45 -0.67 22.40
C PRO A 10 13.99 -0.65 22.25
N GLY A 11 14.50 0.16 21.31
CA GLY A 11 15.93 0.25 20.99
C GLY A 11 16.45 -0.83 20.04
N ILE A 12 15.62 -1.81 19.65
CA ILE A 12 15.96 -2.83 18.66
C ILE A 12 15.13 -2.56 17.41
N SER A 13 15.79 -2.28 16.29
CA SER A 13 15.16 -2.13 14.97
C SER A 13 15.37 -3.39 14.15
N GLY A 14 14.41 -3.73 13.27
CA GLY A 14 14.60 -4.75 12.24
C GLY A 14 15.64 -4.38 11.19
N ASN A 15 15.93 -3.08 11.07
CA ASN A 15 17.01 -2.56 10.26
C ASN A 15 17.80 -1.54 11.09
N PRO A 16 18.74 -2.00 11.94
CA PRO A 16 19.55 -1.12 12.78
C PRO A 16 20.42 -0.15 11.97
N GLY A 17 20.85 -0.56 10.77
CA GLY A 17 21.66 0.25 9.86
C GLY A 17 20.86 1.21 8.98
N GLY A 18 19.53 1.20 9.08
CA GLY A 18 18.67 2.01 8.23
C GLY A 18 18.86 1.72 6.74
N ARG A 19 18.50 2.69 5.89
CA ARG A 19 18.66 2.54 4.45
C ARG A 19 20.17 2.47 4.11
N PRO A 20 20.64 1.47 3.35
CA PRO A 20 22.04 1.44 2.91
C PRO A 20 22.40 2.69 2.11
N ARG A 21 23.57 3.29 2.37
CA ARG A 21 24.03 4.54 1.72
C ARG A 21 24.15 4.43 0.21
N GLU A 22 24.59 3.27 -0.30
CA GLU A 22 24.73 3.01 -1.75
C GLU A 22 23.40 3.19 -2.50
N VAL A 23 22.27 2.93 -1.85
CA VAL A 23 20.93 3.12 -2.44
C VAL A 23 20.62 4.60 -2.65
N GLY A 24 21.28 5.51 -1.93
CA GLY A 24 21.20 6.95 -2.16
C GLY A 24 21.83 7.34 -3.50
N HIS A 25 23.08 6.91 -3.72
CA HIS A 25 23.82 7.21 -4.95
C HIS A 25 23.14 6.64 -6.20
N VAL A 26 22.66 5.40 -6.16
CA VAL A 26 21.92 4.79 -7.28
C VAL A 26 20.64 5.57 -7.61
N ARG A 27 19.98 6.15 -6.59
CA ARG A 27 18.78 6.97 -6.81
C ARG A 27 19.09 8.33 -7.42
N GLU A 28 20.20 8.94 -7.03
CA GLU A 28 20.67 10.19 -7.63
C GLU A 28 20.99 9.98 -9.09
N LEU A 29 21.78 8.94 -9.40
CA LEU A 29 22.07 8.56 -10.78
C LEU A 29 20.81 8.28 -11.60
N ALA A 30 19.83 7.56 -11.04
CA ALA A 30 18.56 7.31 -11.72
C ALA A 30 17.74 8.61 -11.94
N ARG A 31 17.86 9.61 -11.05
CA ARG A 31 17.21 10.91 -11.22
C ARG A 31 17.85 11.71 -12.35
N GLU A 32 19.17 11.64 -12.50
CA GLU A 32 19.89 12.33 -13.58
C GLU A 32 19.41 11.88 -14.97
N HIS A 33 19.02 10.63 -15.13
CA HIS A 33 18.46 10.12 -16.40
C HIS A 33 16.95 10.37 -16.58
N SER A 34 16.30 11.07 -15.65
CA SER A 34 14.83 11.23 -15.71
C SER A 34 14.37 12.03 -16.93
N ASP A 35 15.14 13.03 -17.35
CA ASP A 35 14.80 13.86 -18.52
C ASP A 35 14.88 13.03 -19.82
N GLU A 36 15.99 12.32 -20.02
CA GLU A 36 16.19 11.41 -21.16
C GLU A 36 15.14 10.29 -21.20
N ALA A 37 14.77 9.75 -20.04
CA ALA A 37 13.72 8.74 -19.94
C ALA A 37 12.34 9.31 -20.34
N ILE A 38 12.04 10.56 -19.99
CA ILE A 38 10.80 11.23 -20.41
C ILE A 38 10.81 11.44 -21.93
N GLU A 39 11.91 11.92 -22.50
CA GLU A 39 12.04 12.09 -23.96
C GLU A 39 11.85 10.77 -24.70
N THR A 40 12.45 9.70 -24.19
CA THR A 40 12.28 8.34 -24.74
C THR A 40 10.83 7.87 -24.70
N LEU A 41 10.09 8.16 -23.62
CA LEU A 41 8.65 7.85 -23.54
C LEU A 41 7.85 8.67 -24.57
N VAL A 42 8.21 9.93 -24.80
CA VAL A 42 7.58 10.77 -25.83
C VAL A 42 7.84 10.20 -27.23
N ASP A 43 9.06 9.78 -27.52
CA ASP A 43 9.44 9.15 -28.79
C ASP A 43 8.67 7.84 -29.01
N LEU A 44 8.65 6.96 -28.01
CA LEU A 44 7.88 5.70 -28.04
C LEU A 44 6.39 5.96 -28.26
N MET A 45 5.81 6.94 -27.57
CA MET A 45 4.40 7.32 -27.73
C MET A 45 4.07 7.76 -29.16
N ARG A 46 5.01 8.45 -29.84
CA ARG A 46 4.81 9.00 -31.19
C ARG A 46 5.14 7.99 -32.30
N HIS A 47 6.15 7.17 -32.12
CA HIS A 47 6.80 6.43 -33.21
C HIS A 47 6.85 4.92 -33.00
N ALA A 48 6.50 4.38 -31.83
CA ALA A 48 6.53 2.93 -31.64
C ALA A 48 5.51 2.24 -32.56
N LYS A 49 5.96 1.14 -33.18
CA LYS A 49 5.13 0.32 -34.09
C LYS A 49 4.01 -0.42 -33.39
N SER A 50 4.20 -0.74 -32.11
CA SER A 50 3.22 -1.45 -31.29
C SER A 50 2.28 -0.46 -30.62
N ASP A 51 0.99 -0.60 -30.85
CA ASP A 51 -0.04 0.18 -30.15
C ASP A 51 0.04 -0.01 -28.63
N ALA A 52 0.40 -1.20 -28.16
CA ALA A 52 0.60 -1.46 -26.74
C ALA A 52 1.77 -0.65 -26.17
N ALA A 53 2.88 -0.53 -26.92
CA ALA A 53 4.02 0.28 -26.50
C ALA A 53 3.68 1.78 -26.47
N ARG A 54 2.95 2.27 -27.50
CA ARG A 54 2.46 3.66 -27.53
C ARG A 54 1.51 3.95 -26.37
N GLY A 55 0.55 3.06 -26.11
CA GLY A 55 -0.41 3.18 -25.01
C GLY A 55 0.26 3.17 -23.65
N ALA A 56 1.22 2.26 -23.42
CA ALA A 56 1.98 2.20 -22.19
C ALA A 56 2.81 3.47 -21.95
N ALA A 57 3.45 4.01 -23.01
CA ALA A 57 4.20 5.25 -22.91
C ALA A 57 3.30 6.46 -22.61
N ALA A 58 2.16 6.57 -23.28
CA ALA A 58 1.17 7.62 -23.02
C ALA A 58 0.64 7.56 -21.58
N GLN A 59 0.25 6.37 -21.11
CA GLN A 59 -0.22 6.16 -19.74
C GLN A 59 0.88 6.53 -18.72
N ALA A 60 2.12 6.12 -18.96
CA ALA A 60 3.24 6.43 -18.08
C ALA A 60 3.52 7.93 -17.95
N LEU A 61 3.30 8.72 -19.02
CA LEU A 61 3.41 10.17 -18.99
C LEU A 61 2.24 10.81 -18.21
N LEU A 62 1.01 10.36 -18.46
CA LEU A 62 -0.19 10.86 -17.77
C LEU A 62 -0.16 10.58 -16.28
N ASP A 63 0.19 9.34 -15.88
CA ASP A 63 0.31 8.94 -14.48
C ASP A 63 1.33 9.80 -13.70
N ARG A 64 2.34 10.35 -14.38
CA ARG A 64 3.34 11.26 -13.78
C ARG A 64 2.87 12.71 -13.75
N GLY A 65 2.23 13.19 -14.81
CA GLY A 65 1.76 14.58 -14.91
C GLY A 65 0.52 14.88 -14.07
N TYR A 66 -0.39 13.92 -13.97
CA TYR A 66 -1.69 14.08 -13.31
C TYR A 66 -1.86 13.17 -12.08
N GLY A 67 -0.90 12.28 -11.84
CA GLY A 67 -1.05 11.22 -10.84
C GLY A 67 -1.87 10.05 -11.38
N LYS A 68 -1.82 8.92 -10.66
CA LYS A 68 -2.71 7.79 -10.93
C LYS A 68 -4.11 8.13 -10.44
N SER A 69 -5.12 7.67 -11.17
CA SER A 69 -6.49 7.65 -10.65
C SER A 69 -6.50 6.95 -9.30
N VAL A 70 -7.10 7.59 -8.29
CA VAL A 70 -7.29 6.97 -6.99
C VAL A 70 -8.31 5.86 -7.20
N ALA A 71 -7.84 4.62 -7.25
CA ALA A 71 -8.72 3.47 -7.13
C ALA A 71 -9.34 3.58 -5.73
N VAL A 72 -10.61 3.98 -5.67
CA VAL A 72 -11.38 3.91 -4.44
C VAL A 72 -11.48 2.44 -4.09
N SER A 73 -10.71 2.01 -3.10
CA SER A 73 -10.87 0.69 -2.51
C SER A 73 -12.21 0.70 -1.81
N THR A 74 -13.23 0.12 -2.45
CA THR A 74 -14.48 -0.23 -1.80
C THR A 74 -14.13 -1.28 -0.76
N GLU A 75 -14.24 -0.92 0.53
CA GLU A 75 -14.20 -1.91 1.59
C GLU A 75 -15.39 -2.84 1.38
N THR A 76 -15.12 -4.05 0.92
CA THR A 76 -16.13 -5.10 0.83
C THR A 76 -16.38 -5.58 2.25
N VAL A 77 -17.51 -5.21 2.82
CA VAL A 77 -17.96 -5.78 4.10
C VAL A 77 -18.36 -7.23 3.83
N ASP A 78 -17.71 -8.16 4.53
CA ASP A 78 -18.19 -9.54 4.60
C ASP A 78 -19.44 -9.57 5.50
N GLU A 79 -20.61 -9.54 4.88
CA GLU A 79 -21.91 -9.52 5.57
C GLU A 79 -22.08 -10.73 6.51
N GLY A 80 -21.48 -11.88 6.17
CA GLY A 80 -21.53 -13.08 6.99
C GLY A 80 -20.72 -12.92 8.27
N GLN A 81 -19.51 -12.39 8.17
CA GLN A 81 -18.67 -12.13 9.34
C GLN A 81 -19.28 -11.04 10.23
N ALA A 82 -19.80 -9.96 9.63
CA ALA A 82 -20.45 -8.88 10.37
C ALA A 82 -21.69 -9.39 11.16
N HIS A 83 -22.45 -10.33 10.59
CA HIS A 83 -23.59 -10.93 11.27
C HIS A 83 -23.16 -11.80 12.47
N LEU A 84 -22.10 -12.61 12.31
CA LEU A 84 -21.58 -13.44 13.39
C LEU A 84 -21.04 -12.59 14.55
N ASP A 85 -20.33 -11.51 14.25
CA ASP A 85 -19.82 -10.58 15.25
C ASP A 85 -20.96 -9.92 16.03
N ALA A 86 -22.04 -9.53 15.35
CA ALA A 86 -23.23 -9.00 15.99
C ALA A 86 -23.91 -10.02 16.93
N LEU A 87 -24.01 -11.28 16.53
CA LEU A 87 -24.57 -12.34 17.39
C LEU A 87 -23.73 -12.57 18.64
N HIS A 88 -22.39 -12.58 18.51
CA HIS A 88 -21.50 -12.70 19.66
C HIS A 88 -21.67 -11.51 20.63
N GLU A 89 -21.75 -10.28 20.12
CA GLU A 89 -21.98 -9.11 20.99
C GLU A 89 -23.32 -9.22 21.75
N MET A 90 -24.38 -9.71 21.10
CA MET A 90 -25.68 -9.91 21.75
C MET A 90 -25.62 -10.95 22.87
N LEU A 91 -24.87 -12.04 22.69
CA LEU A 91 -24.68 -13.06 23.70
C LEU A 91 -23.87 -12.52 24.89
N ASP A 92 -22.77 -11.83 24.63
CA ASP A 92 -21.92 -11.22 25.67
C ASP A 92 -22.69 -10.17 26.48
N ARG A 93 -23.54 -9.38 25.80
CA ARG A 93 -24.41 -8.40 26.45
C ARG A 93 -25.43 -9.09 27.37
N ARG A 94 -25.97 -10.24 26.96
CA ARG A 94 -26.93 -11.02 27.75
C ARG A 94 -26.28 -11.62 29.00
N GLU A 95 -25.05 -12.11 28.91
CA GLU A 95 -24.32 -12.64 30.05
C GLU A 95 -23.98 -11.58 31.10
N ARG A 96 -23.59 -10.37 30.65
CA ARG A 96 -23.36 -9.22 31.55
C ARG A 96 -24.62 -8.85 32.34
N ILE A 97 -25.76 -8.73 31.66
CA ILE A 97 -27.05 -8.40 32.29
C ILE A 97 -27.50 -9.51 33.26
N GLY A 98 -27.18 -10.77 32.95
CA GLY A 98 -27.45 -11.90 33.85
C GLY A 98 -26.64 -11.84 35.15
N LYS A 99 -25.36 -11.45 35.08
CA LYS A 99 -24.48 -11.32 36.26
C LYS A 99 -24.83 -10.13 37.15
N GLU A 100 -25.39 -9.05 36.59
CA GLU A 100 -25.83 -7.87 37.36
C GLU A 100 -27.14 -8.08 38.13
N LYS A 101 -27.95 -9.10 37.78
CA LYS A 101 -29.23 -9.41 38.45
C LYS A 101 -29.12 -10.45 39.57
N THR A 102 -27.97 -11.09 39.72
CA THR A 102 -27.72 -12.16 40.71
C THR A 102 -26.78 -11.74 41.85
N SER A 103 -26.37 -10.46 41.89
CA SER A 103 -25.76 -9.80 43.05
C SER A 103 -26.78 -8.92 43.76
#